data_AF-A0A484KK64-F1
#
_entry.id   AF-A0A484KK64-F1
#
_cell.length_a   1.000
_cell.length_b   1.000
_cell.length_c   1.000
_cell.angle_alpha   90.00
_cell.angle_beta   90.00
_cell.angle_gamma   90.00
#
_symmetry.space_group_name_H-M   'P 1'
#
loop_
_entity.id
_entity.type
_entity.pdbx_description
1 polymer ?
#
loop_
_entity_poly.entity_id
_entity_poly.type
_entity_poly.pdbx_seq_one_letter_code
_entity_poly.pdbx_strand_id
1 'polypeptide(L)'
;MPKTAGGSSSAAGPHTSATVPVQKEPIEIHSKEEAPETGGVSQTGREPANSPLNKGKGKKRVKHAATNHPSAKKKRGENIPAEESLEELWVKLTLKLKGMGEVRPDVLEQLTEDSSSRLAQLEEKLKRYEAHNRDLKELTARQSNEMADLSAIAEGAKVETLQLKEENLKLMEDLELKEREFPSRARQWMEDNLVEAARVLTSSEERTMEGFKLLYREEHGKEMITQIGSYGFMSGQKRDREATHAILAERDPDFTADSYGLAPIPDDEPAPPFPLE
;
A
#
# COMPACT_ATOMS: atom_id res chain seq x y z
N MET A 1 -35.99 -42.23 -52.04
CA MET A 1 -34.94 -43.28 -52.02
C MET A 1 -33.67 -42.68 -52.61
N PRO A 2 -32.43 -43.01 -52.18
CA PRO A 2 -31.96 -43.94 -51.12
C PRO A 2 -31.48 -43.19 -49.84
N LYS A 3 -31.54 -43.74 -48.61
CA LYS A 3 -30.67 -44.75 -47.91
C LYS A 3 -29.21 -44.26 -47.77
N THR A 4 -28.52 -44.27 -46.61
CA THR A 4 -28.50 -45.23 -45.48
C THR A 4 -27.59 -44.76 -44.32
N ALA A 5 -27.93 -45.19 -43.09
CA ALA A 5 -27.08 -45.61 -41.94
C ALA A 5 -26.07 -44.63 -41.30
N GLY A 6 -25.86 -44.55 -39.98
CA GLY A 6 -26.25 -45.43 -38.86
C GLY A 6 -24.99 -45.90 -38.07
N GLY A 7 -24.97 -45.71 -36.74
CA GLY A 7 -24.07 -46.37 -35.76
C GLY A 7 -22.99 -45.45 -35.14
N SER A 8 -23.16 -44.95 -33.91
CA SER A 8 -22.77 -45.53 -32.59
C SER A 8 -21.28 -45.85 -32.39
N SER A 9 -20.62 -45.11 -31.46
CA SER A 9 -20.13 -45.65 -30.17
C SER A 9 -19.19 -44.69 -29.41
N SER A 10 -19.52 -44.49 -28.13
CA SER A 10 -18.70 -44.39 -26.91
C SER A 10 -17.40 -43.55 -26.83
N ALA A 11 -17.47 -42.57 -25.92
CA ALA A 11 -16.64 -42.37 -24.72
C ALA A 11 -15.09 -42.37 -24.83
N ALA A 12 -14.46 -41.24 -24.44
CA ALA A 12 -13.69 -41.12 -23.20
C ALA A 12 -12.76 -39.88 -23.20
N GLY A 13 -12.96 -38.98 -22.24
CA GLY A 13 -11.89 -38.37 -21.44
C GLY A 13 -11.07 -37.20 -22.02
N PRO A 14 -10.60 -36.28 -21.15
CA PRO A 14 -10.21 -34.92 -21.52
C PRO A 14 -8.71 -34.76 -21.81
N HIS A 15 -8.39 -33.80 -22.67
CA HIS A 15 -7.03 -33.33 -22.91
C HIS A 15 -6.52 -32.60 -21.67
N THR A 16 -5.50 -33.18 -21.04
CA THR A 16 -4.77 -32.64 -19.91
C THR A 16 -3.88 -31.48 -20.36
N SER A 17 -4.20 -30.26 -19.94
CA SER A 17 -3.24 -29.14 -19.96
C SER A 17 -2.24 -29.32 -18.82
N ALA A 18 -0.97 -29.41 -19.15
CA ALA A 18 0.12 -29.60 -18.20
C ALA A 18 0.28 -28.38 -17.28
N THR A 19 0.16 -28.60 -15.96
CA THR A 19 0.46 -27.60 -14.91
C THR A 19 1.93 -27.70 -14.52
N VAL A 20 2.65 -26.59 -14.63
CA VAL A 20 4.01 -26.42 -14.10
C VAL A 20 3.93 -26.22 -12.57
N PRO A 21 4.72 -26.94 -11.74
CA PRO A 21 4.68 -26.74 -10.29
C PRO A 21 5.55 -25.54 -9.90
N VAL A 22 4.91 -24.50 -9.36
CA VAL A 22 5.57 -23.36 -8.71
C VAL A 22 5.99 -23.79 -7.29
N GLN A 23 7.30 -23.79 -7.03
CA GLN A 23 7.85 -23.94 -5.69
C GLN A 23 7.56 -22.67 -4.86
N LYS A 24 7.05 -22.84 -3.65
CA LYS A 24 6.84 -21.74 -2.68
C LYS A 24 7.97 -21.76 -1.66
N GLU A 25 8.87 -20.78 -1.71
CA GLU A 25 9.76 -20.45 -0.59
C GLU A 25 9.02 -19.59 0.44
N PRO A 26 9.12 -19.88 1.75
CA PRO A 26 8.56 -19.03 2.79
C PRO A 26 9.49 -17.86 3.12
N ILE A 27 8.98 -16.63 3.03
CA ILE A 27 9.66 -15.41 3.49
C ILE A 27 9.28 -15.19 4.96
N GLU A 28 10.29 -15.23 5.84
CA GLU A 28 10.20 -14.96 7.27
C GLU A 28 10.18 -13.44 7.51
N ILE A 29 9.09 -12.92 8.12
CA ILE A 29 8.94 -11.50 8.45
C ILE A 29 9.09 -11.36 9.96
N HIS A 30 10.18 -10.71 10.40
CA HIS A 30 10.41 -10.41 11.82
C HIS A 30 9.69 -9.10 12.22
N SER A 31 8.61 -9.23 12.98
CA SER A 31 7.99 -8.11 13.71
C SER A 31 8.71 -7.91 15.04
N LYS A 32 9.21 -6.69 15.31
CA LYS A 32 9.84 -6.34 16.57
C LYS A 32 9.19 -5.07 17.14
N GLU A 33 8.21 -5.26 18.02
CA GLU A 33 7.73 -4.21 18.92
C GLU A 33 7.09 -4.86 20.14
N GLU A 34 7.78 -4.82 21.29
CA GLU A 34 7.15 -5.00 22.61
C GLU A 34 8.00 -4.32 23.68
N ALA A 35 7.39 -3.37 24.40
CA ALA A 35 7.91 -2.73 25.60
C ALA A 35 7.53 -3.57 26.84
N PRO A 36 8.30 -3.52 27.95
CA PRO A 36 8.04 -4.37 29.10
C PRO A 36 7.04 -3.73 30.07
N GLU A 37 6.01 -4.48 30.46
CA GLU A 37 5.28 -4.25 31.71
C GLU A 37 5.68 -5.30 32.76
N THR A 38 5.99 -4.85 33.97
CA THR A 38 5.75 -5.66 35.18
C THR A 38 5.58 -4.76 36.41
N GLY A 39 4.42 -4.84 37.08
CA GLY A 39 4.36 -4.70 38.54
C GLY A 39 3.16 -4.00 39.16
N GLY A 40 2.20 -4.79 39.68
CA GLY A 40 1.68 -4.61 41.05
C GLY A 40 0.29 -4.00 41.28
N VAL A 41 -0.64 -4.83 41.77
CA VAL A 41 -2.03 -4.52 42.20
C VAL A 41 -2.10 -4.03 43.66
N SER A 42 -2.88 -2.97 43.95
CA SER A 42 -3.96 -2.91 44.98
C SER A 42 -4.37 -1.48 45.35
N GLN A 43 -5.68 -1.25 45.45
CA GLN A 43 -6.36 -0.01 45.86
C GLN A 43 -6.44 0.15 47.39
N THR A 44 -6.47 1.40 47.90
CA THR A 44 -7.52 1.99 48.79
C THR A 44 -7.03 3.25 49.55
N GLY A 45 -7.86 4.32 49.60
CA GLY A 45 -7.93 5.22 50.78
C GLY A 45 -7.74 6.75 50.63
N ARG A 46 -8.88 7.47 50.43
CA ARG A 46 -9.30 8.83 50.93
C ARG A 46 -8.47 10.14 50.71
N GLU A 47 -9.17 11.06 50.02
CA GLU A 47 -9.18 12.55 49.98
C GLU A 47 -9.06 13.33 51.33
N PRO A 48 -9.08 14.70 51.38
CA PRO A 48 -8.85 15.76 50.37
C PRO A 48 -7.98 16.93 50.92
N ALA A 49 -7.57 17.92 50.08
CA ALA A 49 -7.54 19.35 50.46
C ALA A 49 -6.95 20.29 49.37
N ASN A 50 -7.83 21.11 48.80
CA ASN A 50 -7.67 22.56 48.53
C ASN A 50 -6.77 23.05 47.36
N SER A 51 -7.45 23.60 46.34
CA SER A 51 -6.99 24.75 45.53
C SER A 51 -7.18 26.07 46.34
N PRO A 52 -6.80 27.32 45.93
CA PRO A 52 -6.14 27.82 44.70
C PRO A 52 -5.09 28.99 44.87
N LEU A 53 -4.45 29.38 43.75
CA LEU A 53 -4.03 30.74 43.31
C LEU A 53 -3.38 31.77 44.29
N ASN A 54 -2.07 32.08 44.15
CA ASN A 54 -1.58 33.50 44.10
C ASN A 54 -0.09 33.65 43.73
N LYS A 55 0.21 34.86 43.25
CA LYS A 55 1.41 35.50 42.72
C LYS A 55 2.69 35.43 43.57
N GLY A 56 3.83 35.33 42.87
CA GLY A 56 4.92 36.30 43.07
C GLY A 56 6.29 35.79 43.57
N LYS A 57 7.32 36.13 42.78
CA LYS A 57 8.77 36.26 43.08
C LYS A 57 9.65 35.00 43.13
N GLY A 58 10.61 34.97 42.20
CA GLY A 58 11.79 34.10 42.28
C GLY A 58 12.54 34.05 40.96
N LYS A 59 13.26 35.10 40.58
CA LYS A 59 14.74 35.19 40.65
C LYS A 59 15.46 34.32 39.60
N LYS A 60 16.08 35.06 38.66
CA LYS A 60 16.98 34.68 37.55
C LYS A 60 17.78 33.39 37.77
N ARG A 61 18.03 32.67 36.67
CA ARG A 61 19.41 32.39 36.17
C ARG A 61 19.36 31.88 34.73
N VAL A 62 19.71 32.78 33.79
CA VAL A 62 20.04 32.45 32.40
C VAL A 62 21.40 31.76 32.40
N LYS A 63 21.49 30.58 31.79
CA LYS A 63 22.75 29.88 31.55
C LYS A 63 23.35 30.42 30.25
N HIS A 64 24.49 31.11 30.34
CA HIS A 64 25.30 31.45 29.17
C HIS A 64 26.20 30.26 28.82
N ALA A 65 26.12 29.80 27.58
CA ALA A 65 27.02 28.83 26.99
C ALA A 65 28.39 29.50 26.74
N ALA A 66 29.46 28.83 27.17
CA ALA A 66 30.83 29.30 26.99
C ALA A 66 31.35 28.93 25.59
N THR A 67 31.41 29.90 24.69
CA THR A 67 32.17 29.80 23.44
C THR A 67 33.57 30.36 23.65
N ASN A 68 34.49 29.53 24.14
CA ASN A 68 35.91 29.86 24.15
C ASN A 68 36.51 29.61 22.76
N HIS A 69 36.53 30.65 21.93
CA HIS A 69 37.50 30.74 20.84
C HIS A 69 38.50 31.85 21.19
N PRO A 70 39.80 31.56 21.35
CA PRO A 70 40.78 32.62 21.48
C PRO A 70 40.94 33.27 20.10
N SER A 71 40.22 34.37 19.88
CA SER A 71 40.59 35.33 18.85
C SER A 71 41.92 35.96 19.26
N ALA A 72 43.01 35.32 18.89
CA ALA A 72 44.34 35.86 19.04
C ALA A 72 44.42 37.13 18.20
N LYS A 73 44.22 38.28 18.86
CA LYS A 73 44.72 39.57 18.40
C LYS A 73 46.23 39.46 18.32
N LYS A 74 46.74 39.01 17.17
CA LYS A 74 48.13 39.18 16.81
C LYS A 74 48.34 40.65 16.44
N LYS A 75 48.37 41.53 17.45
CA LYS A 75 49.19 42.74 17.38
C LYS A 75 50.64 42.28 17.49
N ARG A 76 51.15 41.72 16.40
CA ARG A 76 52.58 41.75 16.07
C ARG A 76 52.66 42.99 15.18
N GLY A 77 52.88 44.15 15.77
CA GLY A 77 54.26 44.58 15.91
C GLY A 77 54.78 44.68 14.49
N GLU A 78 54.46 45.80 13.84
CA GLU A 78 55.05 46.21 12.58
C GLU A 78 56.57 46.02 12.69
N ASN A 79 57.07 44.95 12.11
CA ASN A 79 58.28 45.04 11.33
C ASN A 79 57.79 44.88 9.91
N ILE A 80 57.17 45.95 9.41
CA ILE A 80 57.44 46.33 8.03
C ILE A 80 58.95 46.61 8.07
N PRO A 81 59.84 45.72 7.56
CA PRO A 81 61.15 46.23 7.17
C PRO A 81 60.80 47.37 6.23
N ALA A 82 61.23 48.60 6.55
CA ALA A 82 60.97 49.79 5.74
C ALA A 82 60.92 49.35 4.29
N GLU A 83 59.78 49.58 3.59
CA GLU A 83 59.60 49.14 2.22
C GLU A 83 60.77 49.71 1.42
N GLU A 84 61.86 48.93 1.33
CA GLU A 84 63.08 49.37 0.69
C GLU A 84 62.65 49.58 -0.74
N SER A 85 62.63 50.84 -1.18
CA SER A 85 62.21 51.15 -2.54
C SER A 85 63.00 50.26 -3.48
N LEU A 86 62.40 49.86 -4.60
CA LEU A 86 63.11 49.14 -5.65
C LEU A 86 64.44 49.85 -5.96
N GLU A 87 64.45 51.18 -5.92
CA GLU A 87 65.66 52.00 -6.08
C GLU A 87 66.66 51.83 -4.93
N GLU A 88 66.22 51.76 -3.67
CA GLU A 88 67.09 51.49 -2.52
C GLU A 88 67.69 50.08 -2.58
N LEU A 89 66.92 49.09 -3.03
CA LEU A 89 67.41 47.73 -3.27
C LEU A 89 68.44 47.70 -4.40
N TRP A 90 68.20 48.43 -5.50
CA TRP A 90 69.17 48.57 -6.60
C TRP A 90 70.44 49.28 -6.16
N VAL A 91 70.33 50.38 -5.39
CA VAL A 91 71.48 51.10 -4.83
C VAL A 91 72.28 50.19 -3.89
N LYS A 92 71.60 49.43 -3.03
CA LYS A 92 72.22 48.51 -2.06
C LYS A 92 72.87 47.30 -2.73
N LEU A 93 72.26 46.77 -3.80
CA LEU A 93 72.86 45.74 -4.66
C LEU A 93 74.11 46.27 -5.35
N THR A 94 74.03 47.47 -5.94
CA THR A 94 75.17 48.13 -6.59
C THR A 94 76.31 48.38 -5.61
N LEU A 95 75.99 48.78 -4.37
CA LEU A 95 76.97 48.97 -3.30
C LEU A 95 77.61 47.65 -2.86
N LYS A 96 76.82 46.56 -2.77
CA LYS A 96 77.33 45.21 -2.47
C LYS A 96 78.22 44.67 -3.59
N LEU A 97 77.81 44.83 -4.84
CA LEU A 97 78.60 44.43 -6.01
C LEU A 97 79.92 45.21 -6.07
N LYS A 98 79.88 46.51 -5.79
CA LYS A 98 81.09 47.34 -5.64
C LYS A 98 82.00 46.86 -4.51
N GLY A 99 81.43 46.35 -3.41
CA GLY A 99 82.19 45.78 -2.29
C GLY A 99 82.74 44.36 -2.51
N MET A 100 82.19 43.61 -3.48
CA MET A 100 82.59 42.21 -3.75
C MET A 100 83.82 42.07 -4.66
N GLY A 101 84.31 43.16 -5.28
CA GLY A 101 85.44 43.09 -6.21
C GLY A 101 85.11 42.36 -7.52
N GLU A 102 86.11 42.19 -8.39
CA GLU A 102 85.95 41.58 -9.72
C GLU A 102 85.57 40.09 -9.58
N VAL A 103 84.33 39.77 -9.93
CA VAL A 103 83.80 38.40 -9.88
C VAL A 103 84.38 37.60 -11.05
N ARG A 104 85.01 36.46 -10.75
CA ARG A 104 85.58 35.57 -11.78
C ARG A 104 84.46 35.05 -12.71
N PRO A 105 84.67 35.01 -14.05
CA PRO A 105 83.68 34.52 -15.02
C PRO A 105 83.09 33.16 -14.67
N ASP A 106 83.92 32.23 -14.17
CA ASP A 106 83.53 30.86 -13.80
C ASP A 106 82.41 30.82 -12.73
N VAL A 107 82.40 31.79 -11.79
CA VAL A 107 81.38 31.86 -10.73
C VAL A 107 80.07 32.44 -11.28
N LEU A 108 80.16 33.33 -12.26
CA LEU A 108 78.99 33.89 -12.94
C LEU A 108 78.32 32.84 -13.84
N GLU A 109 79.11 32.04 -14.54
CA GLU A 109 78.63 30.93 -15.38
C GLU A 109 77.90 29.88 -14.53
N GLN A 110 78.50 29.45 -13.41
CA GLN A 110 77.88 28.49 -12.50
C GLN A 110 76.55 28.98 -11.91
N LEU A 111 76.44 30.26 -11.52
CA LEU A 111 75.18 30.86 -11.08
C LEU A 111 74.14 30.94 -12.21
N THR A 112 74.59 31.13 -13.44
CA THR A 112 73.72 31.22 -14.62
C THR A 112 73.19 29.83 -15.02
N GLU A 113 74.03 28.81 -14.96
CA GLU A 113 73.62 27.41 -15.16
C GLU A 113 72.68 26.92 -14.04
N ASP A 114 72.98 27.22 -12.78
CA ASP A 114 72.14 26.87 -11.63
C ASP A 114 70.77 27.56 -11.69
N SER A 115 70.74 28.83 -12.13
CA SER A 115 69.48 29.56 -12.32
C SER A 115 68.68 29.05 -13.52
N SER A 116 69.34 28.68 -14.62
CA SER A 116 68.72 28.05 -15.80
C SER A 116 68.09 26.69 -15.45
N SER A 117 68.79 25.84 -14.70
CA SER A 117 68.30 24.53 -14.22
C SER A 117 67.08 24.68 -13.29
N ARG A 118 67.13 25.65 -12.35
CA ARG A 118 66.00 25.94 -11.46
C ARG A 118 64.79 26.50 -12.21
N LEU A 119 65.01 27.33 -13.23
CA LEU A 119 63.95 27.88 -14.07
C LEU A 119 63.26 26.77 -14.87
N ALA A 120 64.02 25.88 -15.50
CA ALA A 120 63.47 24.72 -16.21
C ALA A 120 62.62 23.81 -15.30
N GLN A 121 63.07 23.59 -14.05
CA GLN A 121 62.31 22.82 -13.06
C GLN A 121 60.99 23.51 -12.66
N LEU A 122 60.98 24.85 -12.54
CA LEU A 122 59.78 25.62 -12.22
C LEU A 122 58.79 25.63 -13.39
N GLU A 123 59.26 25.76 -14.63
CA GLU A 123 58.42 25.66 -15.83
C GLU A 123 57.77 24.28 -15.96
N GLU A 124 58.52 23.21 -15.69
CA GLU A 124 57.97 21.85 -15.70
C GLU A 124 56.87 21.69 -14.64
N LYS A 125 57.11 22.18 -13.41
CA LYS A 125 56.10 22.18 -12.34
C LYS A 125 54.87 22.99 -12.74
N LEU A 126 55.05 24.18 -13.34
CA LEU A 126 53.95 25.01 -13.82
C LEU A 126 53.10 24.24 -14.86
N LYS A 127 53.73 23.61 -15.84
CA LYS A 127 53.03 22.79 -16.85
C LYS A 127 52.23 21.65 -16.20
N ARG A 128 52.80 20.96 -15.20
CA ARG A 128 52.08 19.91 -14.44
C ARG A 128 50.88 20.46 -13.67
N TYR A 129 51.03 21.61 -13.01
CA TYR A 129 49.92 22.25 -12.29
C TYR A 129 48.84 22.76 -13.23
N GLU A 130 49.20 23.27 -14.40
CA GLU A 130 48.23 23.67 -15.43
C GLU A 130 47.45 22.47 -15.95
N ALA A 131 48.12 21.34 -16.24
CA ALA A 131 47.44 20.11 -16.66
C ALA A 131 46.47 19.61 -15.59
N HIS A 132 46.92 19.49 -14.35
CA HIS A 132 46.07 19.11 -13.22
C HIS A 132 44.87 20.06 -13.03
N ASN A 133 45.07 21.38 -13.21
CA ASN A 133 43.97 22.34 -13.15
C ASN A 133 42.96 22.18 -14.31
N ARG A 134 43.40 21.73 -15.50
CA ARG A 134 42.48 21.39 -16.59
C ARG A 134 41.66 20.15 -16.23
N ASP A 135 42.31 19.10 -15.70
CA ASP A 135 41.65 17.87 -15.28
C ASP A 135 40.61 18.12 -14.18
N LEU A 136 40.94 18.96 -13.19
CA LEU A 136 40.01 19.34 -12.13
C LEU A 136 38.78 20.09 -12.68
N LYS A 137 38.96 20.97 -13.66
CA LYS A 137 37.85 21.66 -14.32
C LYS A 137 36.97 20.68 -15.08
N GLU A 138 37.56 19.73 -15.79
CA GLU A 138 36.81 18.70 -16.50
C GLU A 138 36.03 17.80 -15.54
N LEU A 139 36.64 17.36 -14.44
CA LEU A 139 35.97 16.56 -13.42
C LEU A 139 34.80 17.32 -12.80
N THR A 140 34.98 18.61 -12.51
CA THR A 140 33.91 19.48 -11.98
C THR A 140 32.75 19.60 -12.97
N ALA A 141 33.06 19.76 -14.27
CA ALA A 141 32.04 19.81 -15.32
C ALA A 141 31.28 18.48 -15.44
N ARG A 142 31.99 17.33 -15.38
CA ARG A 142 31.37 16.00 -15.39
C ARG A 142 30.45 15.80 -14.19
N GLN A 143 30.91 16.12 -12.97
CA GLN A 143 30.09 16.04 -11.76
C GLN A 143 28.85 16.94 -11.84
N SER A 144 28.97 18.14 -12.40
CA SER A 144 27.82 19.03 -12.60
C SER A 144 26.79 18.43 -13.55
N ASN A 145 27.23 17.76 -14.62
CA ASN A 145 26.33 17.10 -15.57
C ASN A 145 25.65 15.89 -14.93
N GLU A 146 26.38 15.03 -14.21
CA GLU A 146 25.81 13.90 -13.49
C GLU A 146 24.75 14.33 -12.47
N MET A 147 25.00 15.44 -11.75
CA MET A 147 24.02 16.01 -10.84
C MET A 147 22.76 16.52 -11.55
N ALA A 148 22.90 17.08 -12.76
CA ALA A 148 21.77 17.50 -13.57
C ALA A 148 20.95 16.30 -14.06
N ASP A 149 21.61 15.23 -14.52
CA ASP A 149 20.96 13.99 -14.97
C ASP A 149 20.19 13.32 -13.82
N LEU A 150 20.81 13.21 -12.63
CA LEU A 150 20.15 12.68 -11.44
C LEU A 150 18.95 13.54 -11.04
N SER A 151 19.05 14.87 -11.17
CA SER A 151 17.92 15.77 -10.91
C SER A 151 16.77 15.52 -11.87
N ALA A 152 17.05 15.36 -13.17
CA ALA A 152 16.03 15.07 -14.17
C ALA A 152 15.33 13.72 -13.91
N ILE A 153 16.10 12.68 -13.54
CA ILE A 153 15.53 11.38 -13.16
C ILE A 153 14.65 11.50 -11.91
N ALA A 154 15.10 12.25 -10.89
CA ALA A 154 14.34 12.45 -9.67
C ALA A 154 13.03 13.22 -9.91
N GLU A 155 13.03 14.18 -10.84
CA GLU A 155 11.82 14.87 -11.27
C GLU A 155 10.87 13.97 -12.05
N GLY A 156 11.39 13.17 -12.99
CA GLY A 156 10.61 12.17 -13.71
C GLY A 156 9.92 11.17 -12.78
N ALA A 157 10.67 10.62 -11.81
CA ALA A 157 10.14 9.70 -10.81
C ALA A 157 9.05 10.33 -9.93
N LYS A 158 9.16 11.62 -9.61
CA LYS A 158 8.11 12.35 -8.87
C LYS A 158 6.83 12.47 -9.68
N VAL A 159 6.94 12.82 -10.97
CA VAL A 159 5.79 12.93 -11.87
C VAL A 159 5.10 11.58 -12.01
N GLU A 160 5.85 10.51 -12.28
CA GLU A 160 5.31 9.15 -12.36
C GLU A 160 4.63 8.71 -11.05
N THR A 161 5.25 9.01 -9.90
CA THR A 161 4.64 8.72 -8.60
C THR A 161 3.31 9.46 -8.40
N LEU A 162 3.20 10.71 -8.86
CA LEU A 162 1.95 11.47 -8.79
C LEU A 162 0.89 10.88 -9.72
N GLN A 163 1.25 10.52 -10.95
CA GLN A 163 0.35 9.88 -11.90
C GLN A 163 -0.16 8.54 -11.36
N LEU A 164 0.72 7.68 -10.84
CA LEU A 164 0.33 6.40 -10.25
C LEU A 164 -0.60 6.57 -9.04
N LYS A 165 -0.41 7.62 -8.22
CA LYS A 165 -1.33 7.92 -7.11
C LYS A 165 -2.72 8.32 -7.60
N GLU A 166 -2.79 9.12 -8.67
CA GLU A 166 -4.05 9.51 -9.30
C GLU A 166 -4.77 8.30 -9.91
N GLU A 167 -4.06 7.46 -10.66
CA GLU A 167 -4.62 6.24 -11.23
C GLU A 167 -5.09 5.26 -10.14
N ASN A 168 -4.33 5.12 -9.05
CA ASN A 168 -4.71 4.27 -7.92
C ASN A 168 -5.99 4.78 -7.24
N LEU A 169 -6.10 6.10 -7.04
CA LEU A 169 -7.30 6.72 -6.49
C LEU A 169 -8.52 6.45 -7.39
N LYS A 170 -8.37 6.63 -8.70
CA LYS A 170 -9.42 6.34 -9.67
C LYS A 170 -9.86 4.88 -9.65
N LEU A 171 -8.90 3.94 -9.56
CA LEU A 171 -9.21 2.51 -9.46
C LEU A 171 -9.95 2.18 -8.16
N MET A 172 -9.61 2.84 -7.06
CA MET A 172 -10.32 2.71 -5.79
C MET A 172 -11.75 3.21 -5.90
N GLU A 173 -11.96 4.40 -6.46
CA GLU A 173 -13.30 4.95 -6.71
C GLU A 173 -14.14 4.03 -7.63
N ASP A 174 -13.55 3.52 -8.72
CA ASP A 174 -14.23 2.59 -9.63
C ASP A 174 -14.59 1.26 -8.95
N LEU A 175 -13.75 0.77 -8.04
CA LEU A 175 -14.03 -0.43 -7.24
C LEU A 175 -15.20 -0.18 -6.29
N GLU A 176 -15.16 0.92 -5.53
CA GLU A 176 -16.23 1.30 -4.60
C GLU A 176 -17.56 1.50 -5.32
N LEU A 177 -17.55 2.13 -6.50
CA LEU A 177 -18.74 2.28 -7.34
C LEU A 177 -19.31 0.92 -7.76
N LYS A 178 -18.44 0.00 -8.22
CA LYS A 178 -18.87 -1.36 -8.60
C LYS A 178 -19.42 -2.13 -7.42
N GLU A 179 -18.79 -2.07 -6.25
CA GLU A 179 -19.27 -2.73 -5.03
C GLU A 179 -20.63 -2.17 -4.59
N ARG A 180 -20.83 -0.85 -4.71
CA ARG A 180 -22.11 -0.21 -4.40
C ARG A 180 -23.20 -0.58 -5.38
N GLU A 181 -22.88 -0.70 -6.67
CA GLU A 181 -23.85 -1.02 -7.73
C GLU A 181 -24.14 -2.52 -7.85
N PHE A 182 -23.20 -3.37 -7.45
CA PHE A 182 -23.30 -4.82 -7.62
C PHE A 182 -24.58 -5.42 -7.02
N PRO A 183 -25.00 -5.11 -5.77
CA PRO A 183 -26.22 -5.68 -5.20
C PRO A 183 -27.49 -5.30 -5.98
N SER A 184 -27.56 -4.08 -6.50
CA SER A 184 -28.70 -3.63 -7.30
C SER A 184 -28.70 -4.29 -8.67
N ARG A 185 -27.52 -4.42 -9.29
CA ARG A 185 -27.38 -5.10 -10.58
C ARG A 185 -27.64 -6.60 -10.49
N ALA A 186 -27.22 -7.24 -9.40
CA ALA A 186 -27.51 -8.65 -9.13
C ALA A 186 -29.00 -8.89 -8.90
N ARG A 187 -29.69 -7.98 -8.18
CA ARG A 187 -31.14 -8.02 -8.02
C ARG A 187 -31.87 -7.88 -9.36
N GLN A 188 -31.53 -6.87 -10.16
CA GLN A 188 -32.13 -6.69 -11.48
C GLN A 188 -31.91 -7.92 -12.36
N TRP A 189 -30.69 -8.47 -12.37
CA TRP A 189 -30.41 -9.68 -13.13
C TRP A 189 -31.26 -10.86 -12.65
N MET A 190 -31.48 -11.01 -11.35
CA MET A 190 -32.33 -12.08 -10.81
C MET A 190 -33.80 -11.89 -11.19
N GLU A 191 -34.32 -10.67 -11.15
CA GLU A 191 -35.68 -10.33 -11.60
C GLU A 191 -35.89 -10.64 -13.09
N ASP A 192 -34.89 -10.32 -13.93
CA ASP A 192 -34.95 -10.61 -15.37
C ASP A 192 -34.80 -12.11 -15.69
N ASN A 193 -34.30 -12.93 -14.75
CA ASN A 193 -33.95 -14.33 -14.96
C ASN A 193 -34.62 -15.28 -13.94
N LEU A 194 -35.79 -14.93 -13.41
CA LEU A 194 -36.47 -15.69 -12.34
C LEU A 194 -36.69 -17.17 -12.69
N VAL A 195 -37.13 -17.47 -13.91
CA VAL A 195 -37.41 -18.86 -14.34
C VAL A 195 -36.14 -19.70 -14.41
N GLU A 196 -35.06 -19.17 -14.98
CA GLU A 196 -33.77 -19.88 -15.04
C GLU A 196 -33.16 -20.02 -13.64
N ALA A 197 -33.26 -18.99 -12.80
CA ALA A 197 -32.83 -19.06 -11.41
C ALA A 197 -33.60 -20.16 -10.64
N ALA A 198 -34.92 -20.21 -10.78
CA ALA A 198 -35.75 -21.24 -10.19
C ALA A 198 -35.40 -22.64 -10.72
N ARG A 199 -35.14 -22.78 -12.02
CA ARG A 199 -34.70 -24.04 -12.63
C ARG A 199 -33.34 -24.50 -12.11
N VAL A 200 -32.40 -23.58 -11.92
CA VAL A 200 -31.07 -23.90 -11.34
C VAL A 200 -31.21 -24.30 -9.88
N LEU A 201 -32.02 -23.60 -9.09
CA LEU A 201 -32.28 -23.93 -7.70
C LEU A 201 -32.97 -25.29 -7.55
N THR A 202 -33.89 -25.64 -8.45
CA THR A 202 -34.64 -26.91 -8.41
C THR A 202 -33.98 -28.03 -9.24
N SER A 203 -32.75 -27.83 -9.71
CA SER A 203 -32.07 -28.79 -10.61
C SER A 203 -31.65 -30.10 -9.94
N SER A 204 -31.40 -30.10 -8.63
CA SER A 204 -31.10 -31.29 -7.84
C SER A 204 -31.68 -31.16 -6.43
N GLU A 205 -31.79 -32.27 -5.71
CA GLU A 205 -32.26 -32.26 -4.32
C GLU A 205 -31.33 -31.40 -3.44
N GLU A 206 -30.01 -31.53 -3.62
CA GLU A 206 -29.03 -30.75 -2.87
C GLU A 206 -29.14 -29.25 -3.16
N ARG A 207 -29.24 -28.87 -4.44
CA ARG A 207 -29.46 -27.48 -4.88
C ARG A 207 -30.75 -26.90 -4.32
N THR A 208 -31.81 -27.70 -4.32
CA THR A 208 -33.13 -27.32 -3.81
C THR A 208 -33.04 -27.07 -2.31
N MET A 209 -32.40 -27.97 -1.58
CA MET A 209 -32.19 -27.85 -0.14
C MET A 209 -31.34 -26.62 0.21
N GLU A 210 -30.27 -26.36 -0.54
CA GLU A 210 -29.45 -25.15 -0.37
C GLU A 210 -30.25 -23.87 -0.65
N GLY A 211 -31.07 -23.87 -1.71
CA GLY A 211 -31.97 -22.77 -2.03
C GLY A 211 -32.98 -22.49 -0.91
N PHE A 212 -33.63 -23.53 -0.37
CA PHE A 212 -34.54 -23.37 0.76
C PHE A 212 -33.81 -22.90 2.03
N LYS A 213 -32.61 -23.41 2.32
CA LYS A 213 -31.80 -22.91 3.44
C LYS A 213 -31.43 -21.43 3.29
N LEU A 214 -31.18 -20.97 2.06
CA LEU A 214 -30.92 -19.56 1.78
C LEU A 214 -32.17 -18.72 2.05
N LEU A 215 -33.32 -19.11 1.49
CA LEU A 215 -34.61 -18.44 1.71
C LEU A 215 -34.99 -18.40 3.20
N TYR A 216 -34.72 -19.47 3.93
CA TYR A 216 -35.02 -19.57 5.36
C TYR A 216 -34.14 -18.65 6.24
N ARG A 217 -33.09 -18.01 5.69
CA ARG A 217 -32.33 -16.99 6.43
C ARG A 217 -33.06 -15.65 6.47
N GLU A 218 -33.90 -15.36 5.47
CA GLU A 218 -34.68 -14.13 5.41
C GLU A 218 -36.06 -14.32 6.02
N GLU A 219 -36.55 -13.32 6.77
CA GLU A 219 -37.86 -13.39 7.42
C GLU A 219 -39.00 -13.60 6.42
N HIS A 220 -38.95 -12.91 5.28
CA HIS A 220 -39.96 -13.09 4.24
C HIS A 220 -39.92 -14.50 3.63
N GLY A 221 -38.72 -15.07 3.43
CA GLY A 221 -38.58 -16.43 2.93
C GLY A 221 -39.11 -17.48 3.91
N LYS A 222 -38.90 -17.30 5.23
CA LYS A 222 -39.51 -18.16 6.26
C LYS A 222 -41.03 -18.10 6.23
N GLU A 223 -41.59 -16.91 6.11
CA GLU A 223 -43.04 -16.72 6.02
C GLU A 223 -43.62 -17.44 4.81
N MET A 224 -43.04 -17.24 3.62
CA MET A 224 -43.44 -17.92 2.39
C MET A 224 -43.39 -19.45 2.54
N ILE A 225 -42.27 -20.00 3.04
CA ILE A 225 -42.11 -21.45 3.24
C ILE A 225 -43.17 -21.98 4.22
N THR A 226 -43.46 -21.23 5.28
CA THR A 226 -44.47 -21.61 6.28
C THR A 226 -45.88 -21.61 5.69
N GLN A 227 -46.21 -20.61 4.86
CA GLN A 227 -47.50 -20.54 4.16
C GLN A 227 -47.68 -21.72 3.20
N ILE A 228 -46.64 -22.07 2.43
CA ILE A 228 -46.64 -23.25 1.55
C ILE A 228 -46.85 -24.54 2.35
N GLY A 229 -46.11 -24.71 3.45
CA GLY A 229 -46.24 -25.88 4.32
C GLY A 229 -47.62 -26.00 4.95
N SER A 230 -48.18 -24.88 5.43
CA SER A 230 -49.51 -24.81 6.04
C SER A 230 -50.60 -25.15 5.02
N TYR A 231 -50.51 -24.61 3.80
CA TYR A 231 -51.41 -24.95 2.71
C TYR A 231 -51.36 -26.45 2.38
N GLY A 232 -50.15 -27.00 2.20
CA GLY A 232 -49.98 -28.43 1.90
C GLY A 232 -50.57 -29.33 2.99
N PHE A 233 -50.39 -28.95 4.25
CA PHE A 233 -50.98 -29.66 5.40
C PHE A 233 -52.51 -29.59 5.42
N MET A 234 -53.09 -28.40 5.26
CA MET A 234 -54.55 -28.20 5.28
C MET A 234 -55.24 -28.93 4.12
N SER A 235 -54.68 -28.81 2.91
CA SER A 235 -55.18 -29.49 1.71
C SER A 235 -55.04 -31.01 1.82
N GLY A 236 -53.95 -31.49 2.45
CA GLY A 236 -53.78 -32.91 2.80
C GLY A 236 -54.87 -33.40 3.76
N GLN A 237 -55.07 -32.70 4.87
CA GLN A 237 -56.10 -33.07 5.85
C GLN A 237 -57.51 -33.09 5.26
N LYS A 238 -57.87 -32.10 4.43
CA LYS A 238 -59.19 -32.07 3.79
C LYS A 238 -59.38 -33.30 2.91
N ARG A 239 -58.42 -33.60 2.03
CA ARG A 239 -58.47 -34.76 1.13
C ARG A 239 -58.58 -36.09 1.89
N ASP A 240 -57.84 -36.24 2.98
CA ASP A 240 -57.90 -37.45 3.81
C ASP A 240 -59.27 -37.60 4.50
N ARG A 241 -59.87 -36.49 4.95
CA ARG A 241 -61.23 -36.50 5.52
C ARG A 241 -62.28 -36.82 4.46
N GLU A 242 -62.20 -36.20 3.28
CA GLU A 242 -63.10 -36.48 2.16
C GLU A 242 -63.04 -37.96 1.76
N ALA A 243 -61.83 -38.53 1.64
CA ALA A 243 -61.67 -39.96 1.35
C ALA A 243 -62.29 -40.84 2.45
N THR A 244 -62.10 -40.49 3.71
CA THR A 244 -62.66 -41.23 4.85
C THR A 244 -64.20 -41.18 4.86
N HIS A 245 -64.77 -39.98 4.69
CA HIS A 245 -66.22 -39.78 4.64
C HIS A 245 -66.83 -40.49 3.43
N ALA A 246 -66.19 -40.45 2.26
CA ALA A 246 -66.66 -41.15 1.06
C ALA A 246 -66.72 -42.67 1.28
N ILE A 247 -65.68 -43.26 1.89
CA ILE A 247 -65.65 -44.70 2.20
C ILE A 247 -66.74 -45.07 3.23
N LEU A 248 -67.00 -44.23 4.23
CA LEU A 248 -68.01 -44.52 5.24
C LEU A 248 -69.43 -44.37 4.70
N ALA A 249 -69.69 -43.34 3.90
CA ALA A 249 -70.96 -43.14 3.22
C ALA A 249 -71.30 -44.31 2.25
N GLU A 250 -70.30 -44.92 1.62
CA GLU A 250 -70.52 -46.13 0.79
C GLU A 250 -70.91 -47.35 1.62
N ARG A 251 -70.41 -47.46 2.87
CA ARG A 251 -70.59 -48.64 3.72
C ARG A 251 -71.81 -48.57 4.62
N ASP A 252 -72.19 -47.36 5.03
CA ASP A 252 -73.31 -47.10 5.93
C ASP A 252 -74.20 -45.98 5.34
N PRO A 253 -75.38 -46.31 4.78
CA PRO A 253 -76.29 -45.34 4.18
C PRO A 253 -76.83 -44.29 5.17
N ASP A 254 -76.84 -44.58 6.48
CA ASP A 254 -77.28 -43.66 7.52
C ASP A 254 -76.11 -42.87 8.14
N PHE A 255 -74.91 -42.95 7.52
CA PHE A 255 -73.71 -42.28 7.97
C PHE A 255 -73.91 -40.76 8.09
N THR A 256 -73.52 -40.23 9.25
CA THR A 256 -73.29 -38.80 9.45
C THR A 256 -72.00 -38.59 10.24
N ALA A 257 -71.24 -37.53 9.91
CA ALA A 257 -69.98 -37.22 10.57
C ALA A 257 -70.11 -37.17 12.11
N ASP A 258 -71.17 -36.52 12.59
CA ASP A 258 -71.46 -36.35 14.01
C ASP A 258 -71.73 -37.69 14.71
N SER A 259 -72.46 -38.61 14.08
CA SER A 259 -72.77 -39.93 14.67
C SER A 259 -71.52 -40.79 14.90
N TYR A 260 -70.48 -40.61 14.08
CA TYR A 260 -69.18 -41.26 14.22
C TYR A 260 -68.15 -40.41 14.98
N GLY A 261 -68.54 -39.23 15.47
CA GLY A 261 -67.64 -38.29 16.17
C GLY A 261 -66.50 -37.77 15.29
N LEU A 262 -66.68 -37.75 13.97
CA LEU A 262 -65.68 -37.29 13.02
C LEU A 262 -65.72 -35.76 12.89
N ALA A 263 -64.56 -35.16 12.67
CA ALA A 263 -64.49 -33.75 12.33
C ALA A 263 -65.25 -33.48 11.02
N PRO A 264 -66.00 -32.36 10.91
CA PRO A 264 -66.60 -31.95 9.67
C PRO A 264 -65.53 -31.72 8.59
N ILE A 265 -65.93 -31.93 7.33
CA ILE A 265 -65.14 -31.51 6.18
C ILE A 265 -65.35 -30.00 6.03
N PRO A 266 -64.28 -29.18 6.00
CA PRO A 266 -64.41 -27.76 5.67
C PRO A 266 -65.03 -27.59 4.28
N ASP A 267 -66.08 -26.76 4.18
CA ASP A 267 -66.77 -26.51 2.91
C ASP A 267 -65.82 -25.89 1.87
N ASP A 268 -65.05 -24.87 2.28
CA ASP A 268 -64.12 -24.17 1.40
C ASP A 268 -62.84 -24.98 1.13
N GLU A 269 -62.35 -24.91 -0.10
CA GLU A 269 -61.02 -25.45 -0.43
C GLU A 269 -59.94 -24.49 0.10
N PRO A 270 -58.86 -24.99 0.74
CA PRO A 270 -57.76 -24.14 1.14
C PRO A 270 -57.28 -23.32 -0.06
N ALA A 271 -57.17 -22.00 0.09
CA ALA A 271 -56.66 -21.16 -0.97
C ALA A 271 -55.14 -21.36 -1.11
N PRO A 272 -54.61 -21.55 -2.33
CA PRO A 272 -53.18 -21.64 -2.53
C PRO A 272 -52.52 -20.30 -2.16
N PRO A 273 -51.33 -20.33 -1.52
CA PRO A 273 -50.66 -19.10 -1.08
C PRO A 273 -50.09 -18.29 -2.25
N PHE A 274 -49.94 -18.90 -3.43
CA PHE A 274 -49.50 -18.25 -4.66
C PHE A 274 -50.42 -18.64 -5.83
N PRO A 275 -50.58 -17.77 -6.85
CA PRO A 275 -51.33 -18.10 -8.05
C PRO A 275 -50.77 -19.33 -8.73
N LEU A 276 -51.65 -20.25 -9.13
CA LEU A 276 -51.31 -21.36 -10.00
C LEU A 276 -51.61 -20.90 -11.43
N GLU A 277 -50.57 -20.56 -12.19
CA GLU A 277 -50.68 -20.32 -13.64
C GLU A 277 -50.77 -21.63 -14.43
#